data_AF-A0A6B1FD52-F1
#
_entry.id   AF-A0A6B1FD52-F1
#
_cell.length_a   1.000
_cell.length_b   1.000
_cell.length_c   1.000
_cell.angle_alpha   90.00
_cell.angle_beta   90.00
_cell.angle_gamma   90.00
#
_symmetry.space_group_name_H-M   'P 1'
#
loop_
_entity.id
_entity.type
_entity.pdbx_description
1 polymer ?
#
loop_
_entity_poly.entity_id
_entity_poly.type
_entity_poly.pdbx_seq_one_letter_code
_entity_poly.pdbx_strand_id
1 'polypeptide(L)'
;MIGARRRQGHRGFFALFEHLDSTIDACKALRGAGHRKFRAYAPLPEHNLLEEGLALKHSPVRVFTLAGGMTGAATGFAFTTWASLAWPLV
;
A
#
# COMPACT_ATOMS: atom_id res chain seq x y z
N MET A 1 -15.54 -38.14 32.11
CA MET A 1 -15.99 -37.03 31.25
C MET A 1 -14.89 -35.97 31.20
N ILE A 2 -14.14 -35.88 30.12
CA ILE A 2 -13.14 -34.81 29.91
C ILE A 2 -13.39 -34.23 28.51
N GLY A 3 -13.96 -33.03 28.47
CA GLY A 3 -14.36 -32.36 27.25
C GLY A 3 -13.16 -31.89 26.42
N ALA A 4 -13.04 -32.42 25.20
CA ALA A 4 -12.06 -31.98 24.23
C ALA A 4 -12.39 -30.56 23.75
N ARG A 5 -11.59 -29.58 24.18
CA ARG A 5 -11.67 -28.18 23.75
C ARG A 5 -11.23 -28.08 22.28
N ARG A 6 -12.17 -28.04 21.34
CA ARG A 6 -11.88 -27.75 19.92
C ARG A 6 -11.18 -26.40 19.81
N ARG A 7 -9.89 -26.39 19.49
CA ARG A 7 -9.19 -25.18 19.00
C ARG A 7 -9.82 -24.80 17.66
N GLN A 8 -10.52 -23.68 17.64
CA GLN A 8 -10.99 -23.00 16.43
C GLN A 8 -9.75 -22.48 15.69
N GLY A 9 -9.13 -23.32 14.86
CA GLY A 9 -8.04 -22.92 13.97
C GLY A 9 -8.61 -22.12 12.80
N HIS A 10 -8.09 -20.92 12.57
CA HIS A 10 -8.40 -20.15 11.37
C HIS A 10 -7.93 -20.95 10.16
N ARG A 11 -8.87 -21.42 9.32
CA ARG A 11 -8.55 -22.14 8.09
C ARG A 11 -8.18 -21.10 7.03
N GLY A 12 -6.88 -20.99 6.76
CA GLY A 12 -6.34 -20.27 5.61
C GLY A 12 -5.81 -21.27 4.59
N PHE A 13 -5.90 -20.93 3.31
CA PHE A 13 -5.25 -21.68 2.23
C PHE A 13 -4.05 -20.84 1.75
N PHE A 14 -2.90 -21.49 1.59
CA PHE A 14 -1.72 -20.90 0.96
C PHE A 14 -1.40 -21.72 -0.28
N ALA A 15 -1.11 -21.02 -1.38
CA ALA A 15 -0.64 -21.62 -2.62
C ALA A 15 0.79 -21.09 -2.87
N LEU A 16 1.71 -22.01 -3.16
CA LEU A 16 3.08 -21.70 -3.52
C LEU A 16 3.27 -22.07 -4.99
N PHE A 17 3.88 -21.17 -5.74
CA PHE A 17 4.14 -21.36 -7.16
C PHE A 17 5.64 -21.17 -7.40
N GLU A 18 6.22 -22.01 -8.27
CA GLU A 18 7.63 -21.90 -8.65
C GLU A 18 7.86 -20.73 -9.63
N HIS A 19 6.85 -20.41 -10.43
CA HIS A 19 6.91 -19.38 -11.46
C HIS A 19 6.02 -18.19 -11.12
N LEU A 20 6.53 -16.99 -11.41
CA LEU A 20 5.80 -15.74 -11.19
C LEU A 20 4.53 -15.67 -12.05
N ASP A 21 4.61 -16.08 -13.31
CA ASP A 21 3.47 -16.05 -14.24
C ASP A 21 2.30 -16.92 -13.75
N SER A 22 2.61 -18.12 -13.24
CA SER A 22 1.60 -18.99 -12.63
C SER A 22 0.93 -18.36 -11.40
N THR A 23 1.68 -17.56 -10.64
CA THR A 23 1.13 -16.80 -9.50
C THR A 23 0.19 -15.69 -9.99
N ILE A 24 0.54 -14.99 -11.06
CA ILE A 24 -0.26 -13.92 -11.66
C ILE A 24 -1.57 -14.50 -12.21
N ASP A 25 -1.52 -15.60 -12.95
CA ASP A 25 -2.71 -16.27 -13.50
C ASP A 25 -3.63 -16.79 -12.41
N ALA A 26 -3.07 -17.38 -11.34
CA ALA A 26 -3.85 -17.80 -10.18
C ALA A 26 -4.53 -16.62 -9.48
N CYS A 27 -3.83 -15.48 -9.33
CA CYS A 27 -4.40 -14.26 -8.77
C CYS A 27 -5.52 -13.68 -9.65
N LYS A 28 -5.34 -13.69 -10.98
CA LYS A 28 -6.36 -13.28 -11.96
C LYS A 28 -7.60 -14.16 -11.87
N ALA A 29 -7.42 -15.49 -11.81
CA ALA A 29 -8.51 -16.45 -11.65
C ALA A 29 -9.28 -16.26 -10.33
N LEU A 30 -8.57 -16.05 -9.21
CA LEU A 30 -9.18 -15.76 -7.90
C LEU A 30 -9.99 -14.46 -7.90
N ARG A 31 -9.49 -13.43 -8.58
CA ARG A 31 -10.19 -12.16 -8.77
C ARG A 31 -11.43 -12.34 -9.64
N GLY A 32 -11.33 -13.09 -10.74
CA GLY A 32 -12.46 -13.46 -11.60
C GLY A 32 -13.54 -14.24 -10.85
N ALA A 33 -13.14 -15.09 -9.90
CA ALA A 33 -14.04 -15.80 -8.99
C ALA A 33 -14.63 -14.91 -7.86
N GLY A 34 -14.31 -13.61 -7.83
CA GLY A 34 -14.87 -12.65 -6.88
C GLY A 34 -14.16 -12.59 -5.51
N HIS A 35 -13.06 -13.31 -5.32
CA HIS A 35 -12.29 -13.24 -4.09
C HIS A 35 -11.45 -11.96 -4.08
N ARG A 36 -11.87 -10.95 -3.33
CA ARG A 36 -11.17 -9.65 -3.20
C ARG A 36 -10.27 -9.52 -1.97
N LYS A 37 -10.27 -10.52 -1.07
CA LYS A 37 -9.52 -10.52 0.19
C LYS A 37 -8.44 -11.60 0.18
N PHE A 38 -7.45 -11.47 -0.70
CA PHE A 38 -6.26 -12.32 -0.70
C PHE A 38 -4.99 -11.46 -0.65
N ARG A 39 -3.89 -12.04 -0.15
CA ARG A 39 -2.58 -11.40 -0.14
C ARG A 39 -1.61 -12.27 -0.92
N ALA A 40 -0.93 -11.66 -1.90
CA ALA A 40 0.18 -12.27 -2.60
C ALA A 40 1.49 -11.80 -1.97
N TYR A 41 2.46 -12.71 -1.85
CA TYR A 41 3.80 -12.42 -1.38
C TYR A 41 4.77 -12.81 -2.49
N ALA A 42 5.65 -11.89 -2.88
CA ALA A 42 6.68 -12.11 -3.89
C ALA A 42 8.04 -11.69 -3.34
N PRO A 43 9.14 -12.37 -3.70
CA PRO A 43 10.49 -12.03 -3.25
C PRO A 43 10.98 -10.69 -3.81
N LEU A 44 10.50 -10.29 -4.99
CA LEU A 44 10.82 -9.03 -5.64
C LEU A 44 9.53 -8.25 -5.97
N PRO A 45 9.53 -6.91 -5.85
CA PRO A 45 8.41 -6.09 -6.32
C PRO A 45 8.35 -6.09 -7.86
N GLU A 46 7.57 -7.01 -8.42
CA GLU A 46 7.36 -7.14 -9.87
C GLU A 46 6.13 -6.34 -10.33
N HIS A 47 6.32 -5.54 -11.39
CA HIS A 47 5.29 -4.62 -11.90
C HIS A 47 4.02 -5.36 -12.35
N ASN A 48 4.18 -6.49 -13.04
CA ASN A 48 3.08 -7.31 -13.56
C ASN A 48 2.22 -7.92 -12.43
N LEU A 49 2.82 -8.26 -11.28
CA LEU A 49 2.09 -8.82 -10.14
C LEU A 49 1.27 -7.75 -9.40
N LEU A 50 1.76 -6.50 -9.36
CA LEU A 50 1.08 -5.38 -8.70
C LEU A 50 -0.09 -4.82 -9.53
N GLU A 51 0.11 -4.64 -10.83
CA GLU A 51 -0.92 -4.06 -11.73
C GLU A 51 -1.95 -5.10 -12.17
N GLU A 52 -1.50 -6.24 -12.70
CA GLU A 52 -2.41 -7.23 -13.30
C GLU A 52 -2.92 -8.25 -12.28
N GLY A 53 -2.04 -8.71 -11.38
CA GLY A 53 -2.37 -9.72 -10.38
C GLY A 53 -3.19 -9.18 -9.21
N LEU A 54 -2.69 -8.10 -8.59
CA LEU A 54 -3.25 -7.55 -7.35
C LEU A 54 -4.10 -6.28 -7.58
N ALA A 55 -3.99 -5.61 -8.73
CA ALA A 55 -4.63 -4.33 -9.08
C ALA A 55 -4.72 -3.40 -7.86
N LEU A 56 -3.57 -3.20 -7.22
CA LEU A 56 -3.50 -2.39 -6.01
C LEU A 56 -3.84 -0.94 -6.37
N LYS A 57 -4.87 -0.41 -5.73
CA LYS A 57 -5.20 1.01 -5.87
C LYS A 57 -4.02 1.83 -5.36
N HIS A 58 -3.56 2.81 -6.14
CA HIS A 58 -2.48 3.71 -5.73
C HIS A 58 -2.77 4.31 -4.34
N SER A 59 -1.74 4.32 -3.50
CA SER A 59 -1.86 4.79 -2.13
C SER A 59 -2.17 6.30 -2.08
N PRO A 60 -3.13 6.73 -1.24
CA PRO A 60 -3.47 8.15 -1.07
C PRO A 60 -2.33 8.99 -0.48
N VAL A 61 -1.29 8.34 0.07
CA VAL A 61 -0.12 9.01 0.66
C VAL A 61 0.54 9.99 -0.30
N ARG A 62 0.54 9.72 -1.61
CA ARG A 62 1.16 10.61 -2.61
C ARG A 62 0.53 12.01 -2.63
N VAL A 63 -0.78 12.11 -2.43
CA VAL A 63 -1.49 13.40 -2.41
C VAL A 63 -1.20 14.15 -1.12
N PHE A 64 -1.15 13.45 0.02
CA PHE A 64 -0.79 14.06 1.29
C PHE A 64 0.65 14.58 1.32
N THR A 65 1.60 13.84 0.74
CA THR A 65 2.98 14.28 0.61
C THR A 65 3.09 15.52 -0.29
N LEU A 66 2.36 15.55 -1.41
CA LEU A 66 2.35 16.71 -2.31
C LEU A 66 1.75 17.94 -1.62
N ALA A 67 0.60 17.78 -0.96
CA ALA A 67 -0.06 18.85 -0.25
C ALA A 67 0.81 19.39 0.90
N GLY A 68 1.39 18.49 1.71
CA GLY A 68 2.29 18.87 2.81
C GLY A 68 3.58 19.54 2.34
N GLY A 69 4.17 19.07 1.23
CA GLY A 69 5.33 19.71 0.63
C GLY A 69 5.04 21.11 0.11
N MET A 70 3.89 21.29 -0.55
CA MET A 70 3.48 22.59 -1.10
C MET A 70 3.12 23.60 -0.01
N THR A 71 2.41 23.18 1.05
CA THR A 71 2.12 24.04 2.20
C THR A 71 3.38 24.36 3.00
N GLY A 72 4.30 23.41 3.16
CA GLY A 72 5.59 23.62 3.80
C GLY A 72 6.46 24.63 3.04
N ALA A 73 6.55 24.50 1.71
CA ALA A 73 7.30 25.44 0.87
C ALA A 73 6.70 26.85 0.94
N ALA A 74 5.37 26.97 0.83
CA ALA A 74 4.67 28.25 0.94
C ALA A 74 4.88 28.90 2.32
N THR A 75 4.76 28.11 3.40
CA THR A 75 4.94 28.61 4.77
C THR A 75 6.39 29.02 5.03
N GLY A 76 7.37 28.23 4.59
CA GLY A 76 8.79 28.57 4.72
C GLY A 76 9.15 29.86 3.98
N PHE A 77 8.65 30.03 2.75
CA PHE A 77 8.87 31.25 1.97
C PHE A 77 8.17 32.48 2.56
N ALA A 78 6.93 32.30 3.04
CA ALA A 78 6.20 33.37 3.71
C ALA A 78 6.87 33.76 5.03
N PHE A 79 7.37 32.78 5.80
CA PHE A 79 8.03 33.02 7.07
C PHE A 79 9.34 33.80 6.90
N THR A 80 10.17 33.47 5.92
CA THR A 80 11.42 34.21 5.66
C THR A 80 11.15 35.61 5.13
N THR A 81 10.14 35.76 4.25
CA THR A 81 9.70 37.08 3.77
C THR A 81 9.17 37.93 4.92
N TRP A 82 8.35 37.35 5.79
CA TRP A 82 7.83 38.04 6.97
C TRP A 82 8.95 38.42 7.93
N ALA A 83 9.90 37.53 8.21
CA ALA A 83 11.06 37.82 9.03
C ALA A 83 11.91 38.97 8.45
N SER A 84 12.08 39.02 7.13
CA SER A 84 12.79 40.11 6.45
C SER A 84 12.06 41.45 6.52
N LEU A 85 10.73 41.46 6.51
CA LEU A 85 9.91 42.69 6.62
C LEU A 85 9.74 43.15 8.08
N ALA A 86 9.66 42.19 9.00
CA ALA A 86 9.47 42.43 10.42
C ALA A 86 10.75 42.91 11.11
N TRP A 87 11.92 42.64 10.53
CA TRP A 87 13.16 43.24 10.98
C TRP A 87 13.32 44.64 10.36
N PRO A 88 13.21 45.72 11.14
CA PRO A 88 13.51 47.04 10.62
C PRO A 88 15.03 47.13 10.46
N LEU A 89 15.55 46.92 9.25
CA LEU A 89 16.84 47.53 8.88
C LEU A 89 16.58 49.03 8.68
N VAL A 90 16.49 49.73 9.81
CA VAL A 90 16.62 51.18 9.94
C VAL A 90 17.70 51.46 10.97
#